data_AF-A0A6P4G3J0-F1
#
_entry.id   AF-A0A6P4G3J0-F1
#
_cell.length_a   1.000
_cell.length_b   1.000
_cell.length_c   1.000
_cell.angle_alpha   90.00
_cell.angle_beta   90.00
_cell.angle_gamma   90.00
#
_symmetry.space_group_name_H-M   'P 1'
#
loop_
_entity.id
_entity.type
_entity.pdbx_description
1 polymer ?
#
loop_
_entity_poly.entity_id
_entity_poly.type
_entity_poly.pdbx_seq_one_letter_code
_entity_poly.pdbx_strand_id
1 'polypeptide(L)'
;MASWNFGLLLAVLIVYDFIPANQGLELNPMLIKQAKKLQLRCLNQTGVSIGLKCFVHCMFDMVGLIDSQNVVHLESLLEVLPEQIHNTINGLVSACGTQKGKDGCDTAYETIKCYIAVNDKFMWDEVIVLLG
;
A
#
# COMPACT_ATOMS: atom_id res chain seq x y z
N MET A 1 -20.74 -21.18 -42.03
CA MET A 1 -21.19 -20.41 -40.83
C MET A 1 -20.14 -20.56 -39.75
N ALA A 2 -19.02 -19.81 -39.81
CA ALA A 2 -17.91 -19.96 -38.87
C ALA A 2 -17.02 -18.70 -38.72
N SER A 3 -17.49 -17.51 -39.12
CA SER A 3 -16.66 -16.28 -39.08
C SER A 3 -16.78 -15.49 -37.77
N TRP A 4 -17.82 -15.71 -36.97
CA TRP A 4 -18.09 -14.85 -35.80
C TRP A 4 -17.21 -15.16 -34.59
N ASN A 5 -16.76 -16.41 -34.43
CA ASN A 5 -15.88 -16.81 -33.33
C ASN A 5 -14.46 -16.28 -33.47
N PHE A 6 -13.94 -16.12 -34.70
CA PHE A 6 -12.61 -15.58 -34.93
C PHE A 6 -12.52 -14.08 -34.61
N GLY A 7 -13.58 -13.32 -34.94
CA GLY A 7 -13.64 -11.90 -34.60
C GLY A 7 -13.69 -11.65 -33.10
N LEU A 8 -14.43 -12.47 -32.35
CA LEU A 8 -14.48 -12.42 -30.88
C LEU A 8 -13.13 -12.81 -30.25
N LEU A 9 -12.47 -13.85 -30.77
CA LEU A 9 -11.13 -14.25 -30.30
C LEU A 9 -10.08 -13.16 -30.54
N LEU A 10 -10.08 -12.54 -31.72
CA LEU A 10 -9.20 -11.41 -32.04
C LEU A 10 -9.49 -10.21 -31.15
N ALA A 11 -10.76 -9.88 -30.91
CA ALA A 11 -11.13 -8.79 -30.00
C ALA A 11 -10.70 -9.07 -28.55
N VAL A 12 -10.84 -10.31 -28.06
CA VAL A 12 -10.40 -10.71 -26.72
C VAL A 12 -8.87 -10.63 -26.61
N LEU A 13 -8.12 -11.06 -27.63
CA LEU A 13 -6.66 -10.95 -27.65
C LEU A 13 -6.19 -9.49 -27.66
N ILE A 14 -6.81 -8.64 -28.49
CA ILE A 14 -6.52 -7.20 -28.53
C ILE A 14 -6.83 -6.57 -27.17
N VAL A 15 -7.95 -6.90 -26.54
CA VAL A 15 -8.28 -6.39 -25.20
C VAL A 15 -7.30 -6.91 -24.14
N TYR A 16 -6.81 -8.15 -24.27
CA TYR A 16 -5.80 -8.71 -23.36
C TYR A 16 -4.46 -7.98 -23.44
N ASP A 17 -4.04 -7.54 -24.64
CA ASP A 17 -2.84 -6.71 -24.83
C ASP A 17 -3.02 -5.26 -24.32
N PHE A 18 -4.26 -4.78 -24.20
CA PHE A 18 -4.61 -3.49 -23.58
C PHE A 18 -4.78 -3.56 -22.05
N ILE A 19 -4.86 -4.76 -21.46
CA ILE A 19 -4.73 -4.91 -20.02
C ILE A 19 -3.23 -4.72 -19.73
N PRO A 20 -2.81 -3.66 -19.02
CA PRO A 20 -1.42 -3.52 -18.64
C PRO A 20 -1.09 -4.68 -17.71
N ALA A 21 -0.46 -5.72 -18.26
CA ALA A 21 0.20 -6.74 -17.50
C ALA A 21 1.32 -6.05 -16.71
N ASN A 22 1.06 -5.83 -15.43
CA ASN A 22 2.05 -5.79 -14.38
C ASN A 22 3.18 -4.77 -14.63
N GLN A 23 2.85 -3.49 -14.67
CA GLN A 23 3.84 -2.49 -14.28
C GLN A 23 3.98 -2.56 -12.76
N GLY A 24 4.76 -3.54 -12.27
CA GLY A 24 5.22 -3.51 -10.90
C GLY A 24 5.94 -2.19 -10.66
N LEU A 25 5.72 -1.58 -9.50
CA LEU A 25 6.38 -0.32 -9.15
C LEU A 25 7.90 -0.53 -9.20
N GLU A 26 8.59 0.16 -10.13
CA GLU A 26 10.05 0.17 -10.15
C GLU A 26 10.58 1.01 -8.99
N LEU A 27 10.60 0.41 -7.80
CA LEU A 27 11.12 1.03 -6.59
C LEU A 27 12.65 1.13 -6.66
N ASN A 28 13.17 2.31 -6.33
CA ASN A 28 14.61 2.53 -6.22
C ASN A 28 15.22 1.54 -5.20
N PRO A 29 16.31 0.81 -5.53
CA PRO A 29 16.92 -0.17 -4.63
C PRO A 29 17.36 0.41 -3.28
N MET A 30 17.65 1.72 -3.23
CA MET A 30 17.94 2.42 -1.98
C MET A 30 16.72 2.49 -1.04
N LEU A 31 15.52 2.71 -1.59
CA LEU A 31 14.27 2.73 -0.83
C LEU A 31 13.97 1.35 -0.23
N ILE A 32 14.16 0.29 -1.01
CA ILE A 32 13.99 -1.10 -0.53
C ILE A 32 14.94 -1.40 0.63
N LYS A 33 16.20 -0.98 0.52
CA LYS A 33 17.19 -1.15 1.61
C LYS A 33 16.80 -0.38 2.86
N GLN A 34 16.28 0.83 2.71
CA GLN A 34 15.80 1.65 3.83
C GLN A 34 14.56 1.04 4.48
N ALA A 35 13.60 0.54 3.70
CA ALA A 35 12.40 -0.14 4.19
C ALA A 35 12.77 -1.36 5.06
N LYS A 36 13.69 -2.22 4.61
CA LYS A 36 14.16 -3.37 5.40
C LYS A 36 14.84 -2.96 6.71
N LYS A 37 15.67 -1.91 6.69
CA LYS A 37 16.30 -1.37 7.90
C LYS A 37 15.26 -0.84 8.88
N LEU A 38 14.24 -0.18 8.36
CA LEU A 38 13.14 0.35 9.15
C LEU A 38 12.30 -0.78 9.77
N GLN A 39 11.92 -1.78 8.98
CA GLN A 39 11.21 -2.97 9.45
C GLN A 39 11.94 -3.64 10.62
N LEU A 40 13.25 -3.89 10.49
CA LEU A 40 14.06 -4.47 11.56
C LEU A 40 14.07 -3.61 12.83
N ARG A 41 14.14 -2.28 12.67
CA ARG A 41 14.09 -1.35 13.81
C ARG A 41 12.75 -1.48 14.55
N CYS A 42 11.63 -1.42 13.82
CA CYS A 42 10.30 -1.49 14.42
C CYS A 42 10.00 -2.86 15.03
N LEU A 43 10.49 -3.96 14.43
CA LEU A 43 10.38 -5.29 15.01
C LEU A 43 11.10 -5.38 16.37
N ASN A 44 12.30 -4.81 16.46
CA ASN A 44 13.07 -4.79 17.70
C ASN A 44 12.42 -3.92 18.80
N GLN A 45 11.65 -2.90 18.43
CA GLN A 45 10.97 -2.02 19.38
C GLN A 45 9.65 -2.59 19.92
N THR A 46 8.95 -3.45 19.17
CA THR A 46 7.52 -3.75 19.42
C THR A 46 7.22 -5.18 19.88
N GLY A 47 8.07 -6.16 19.57
CA GLY A 47 7.84 -7.57 19.92
C GLY A 47 6.70 -8.23 19.10
N VAL A 48 6.85 -9.51 18.75
CA VAL A 48 6.14 -10.11 17.59
C VAL A 48 4.62 -10.36 17.78
N SER A 49 4.07 -10.48 19.00
CA SER A 49 2.68 -10.96 19.19
C SER A 49 1.65 -9.93 19.71
N ILE A 50 2.03 -9.01 20.60
CA ILE A 50 1.21 -7.83 20.97
C ILE A 50 1.54 -6.64 20.04
N GLY A 51 2.67 -6.73 19.33
CA GLY A 51 3.27 -5.62 18.62
C GLY A 51 2.85 -5.44 17.18
N LEU A 52 1.91 -6.18 16.58
CA LEU A 52 1.54 -5.91 15.17
C LEU A 52 0.95 -4.51 15.00
N LYS A 53 0.04 -4.10 15.90
CA LYS A 53 -0.57 -2.75 15.85
C LYS A 53 0.48 -1.66 16.05
N CYS A 54 1.30 -1.82 17.08
CA CYS A 54 2.37 -0.86 17.37
C CYS A 54 3.52 -0.93 16.36
N PHE A 55 3.71 -2.05 15.66
CA PHE A 55 4.63 -2.18 14.54
C PHE A 55 4.17 -1.31 13.38
N VAL A 56 2.89 -1.39 12.99
CA VAL A 56 2.32 -0.52 11.96
C VAL A 56 2.46 0.95 12.36
N HIS A 57 2.14 1.29 13.62
CA HIS A 57 2.36 2.64 14.14
C HIS A 57 3.82 3.09 14.06
N CYS A 58 4.77 2.25 14.49
CA CYS A 58 6.20 2.55 14.39
C CYS A 58 6.63 2.80 12.95
N MET A 59 6.15 1.97 12.01
CA MET A 59 6.44 2.16 10.58
C MET A 59 5.93 3.53 10.11
N PHE A 60 4.67 3.87 10.42
CA PHE A 60 4.08 5.16 10.04
C PHE A 60 4.80 6.34 10.67
N ASP A 61 5.13 6.27 11.96
CA ASP A 61 5.80 7.34 12.69
C ASP A 61 7.20 7.61 12.12
N MET A 62 7.97 6.54 11.88
CA MET A 62 9.33 6.64 11.37
C MET A 62 9.41 7.19 9.94
N VAL A 63 8.36 7.06 9.14
CA VAL A 63 8.27 7.67 7.80
C VAL A 63 7.43 8.94 7.77
N GLY A 64 6.97 9.44 8.94
CA GLY A 64 6.24 10.70 9.06
C GLY A 64 4.79 10.65 8.58
N LEU A 65 4.19 9.46 8.49
CA LEU A 65 2.81 9.28 8.06
C LEU A 65 1.80 9.35 9.21
N ILE A 66 2.23 9.38 10.46
CA ILE A 66 1.34 9.61 11.60
C ILE A 66 1.96 10.68 12.51
N ASP A 67 1.13 11.62 12.95
CA ASP A 67 1.57 12.70 13.83
C ASP A 67 1.32 12.41 15.32
N SER A 68 1.74 13.33 16.19
CA SER A 68 1.58 13.24 17.64
C SER A 68 0.12 13.29 18.11
N GLN A 69 -0.82 13.66 17.23
CA GLN A 69 -2.27 13.64 17.48
C GLN A 69 -2.92 12.34 16.98
N ASN A 70 -2.11 11.37 16.55
CA ASN A 70 -2.54 10.12 15.93
C ASN A 70 -3.44 10.42 14.71
N VAL A 71 -3.01 11.32 13.82
CA VAL A 71 -3.63 11.55 12.52
C VAL A 71 -2.67 11.01 11.45
N VAL A 72 -3.21 10.17 10.57
CA VAL A 72 -2.48 9.53 9.47
C VAL A 72 -2.58 10.40 8.21
N HIS A 73 -1.42 10.71 7.62
CA HIS A 73 -1.24 11.55 6.44
C HIS A 73 -0.63 10.72 5.30
N LEU A 74 -1.43 9.83 4.70
CA LEU A 74 -0.94 8.92 3.64
C LEU A 74 -0.52 9.70 2.38
N GLU A 75 -1.16 10.85 2.13
CA GLU A 75 -0.85 11.78 1.05
C GLU A 75 0.59 12.32 1.07
N SER A 76 1.27 12.29 2.22
CA SER A 76 2.70 12.67 2.30
C SER A 76 3.60 11.76 1.45
N LEU A 77 3.13 10.55 1.11
CA LEU A 77 3.85 9.64 0.21
C LEU A 77 3.89 10.13 -1.24
N LEU A 78 2.99 11.03 -1.66
CA LEU A 78 2.94 11.54 -3.04
C LEU A 78 4.23 12.29 -3.43
N GLU A 79 4.95 12.84 -2.44
CA GLU A 79 6.22 13.56 -2.65
C GLU A 79 7.40 12.64 -2.97
N VAL A 80 7.32 11.37 -2.55
CA VAL A 80 8.44 10.42 -2.62
C VAL A 80 8.16 9.21 -3.50
N LEU A 81 6.89 8.92 -3.76
CA LEU A 81 6.48 7.77 -4.58
C LEU A 81 6.13 8.18 -6.02
N PRO A 82 6.27 7.25 -6.98
CA PRO A 82 5.97 7.52 -8.39
C PRO A 82 4.51 7.94 -8.65
N GLU A 83 4.31 8.79 -9.65
CA GLU A 83 2.98 9.30 -10.03
C GLU A 83 1.97 8.19 -10.37
N GLN A 84 2.44 7.03 -10.84
CA GLN A 84 1.55 5.92 -11.23
C GLN A 84 0.64 5.44 -10.09
N ILE A 85 1.04 5.61 -8.83
CA ILE A 85 0.28 5.17 -7.67
C ILE A 85 -0.45 6.31 -6.95
N HIS A 86 -0.28 7.56 -7.39
CA HIS A 86 -0.86 8.73 -6.72
C HIS A 86 -2.39 8.67 -6.69
N ASN A 87 -3.01 8.24 -7.79
CA ASN A 87 -4.46 8.08 -7.87
C ASN A 87 -4.96 7.03 -6.87
N THR A 88 -4.21 5.94 -6.69
CA THR A 88 -4.52 4.90 -5.71
C THR A 88 -4.42 5.45 -4.29
N ILE A 89 -3.33 6.16 -3.97
CA ILE A 89 -3.13 6.81 -2.66
C ILE A 89 -4.27 7.80 -2.36
N ASN A 90 -4.59 8.69 -3.30
CA ASN A 90 -5.68 9.65 -3.13
C ASN A 90 -7.04 8.97 -2.96
N GLY A 91 -7.28 7.86 -3.68
CA GLY A 91 -8.48 7.04 -3.50
C GLY A 91 -8.58 6.45 -2.08
N LEU A 92 -7.47 5.94 -1.54
CA LEU A 92 -7.40 5.42 -0.17
C LEU A 92 -7.62 6.52 0.87
N VAL A 93 -6.97 7.68 0.72
CA VAL A 93 -7.16 8.85 1.58
C VAL A 93 -8.62 9.31 1.56
N SER A 94 -9.22 9.42 0.38
CA SER A 94 -10.61 9.85 0.24
C SER A 94 -11.60 8.84 0.82
N ALA A 95 -11.32 7.54 0.74
CA ALA A 95 -12.23 6.50 1.21
C ALA A 95 -12.13 6.27 2.73
N CYS A 96 -10.91 6.35 3.28
CA CYS A 96 -10.65 5.98 4.66
C CYS A 96 -10.26 7.18 5.54
N GLY A 97 -9.41 8.09 5.07
CA GLY A 97 -8.73 9.04 5.96
C GLY A 97 -8.12 8.34 7.18
N THR A 98 -8.07 9.03 8.32
CA THR A 98 -7.67 8.43 9.60
C THR A 98 -8.83 7.70 10.26
N GLN A 99 -8.62 6.43 10.62
CA GLN A 99 -9.55 5.64 11.42
C GLN A 99 -9.15 5.71 12.90
N LYS A 100 -9.93 6.42 13.73
CA LYS A 100 -9.59 6.63 15.14
C LYS A 100 -9.71 5.34 15.97
N GLY A 101 -8.62 4.97 16.61
CA GLY A 101 -8.53 3.88 17.59
C GLY A 101 -8.47 4.39 19.04
N LYS A 102 -8.21 3.48 19.99
CA LYS A 102 -8.07 3.81 21.42
C LYS A 102 -6.79 4.56 21.74
N ASP A 103 -5.73 4.25 21.00
CA ASP A 103 -4.40 4.87 21.08
C ASP A 103 -3.79 4.99 19.67
N GLY A 104 -2.53 5.42 19.57
CA GLY A 104 -1.82 5.51 18.29
C GLY A 104 -1.68 4.16 17.58
N CYS A 105 -1.36 3.10 18.33
CA CYS A 105 -1.22 1.75 17.77
C CYS A 105 -2.54 1.25 17.16
N ASP A 106 -3.65 1.40 17.88
CA ASP A 106 -4.97 1.07 17.38
C ASP A 106 -5.35 1.95 16.19
N THR A 107 -5.07 3.26 16.24
CA THR A 107 -5.39 4.18 15.13
C THR A 107 -4.67 3.80 13.83
N ALA A 108 -3.36 3.52 13.91
CA ALA A 108 -2.60 3.08 12.76
C ALA A 108 -3.14 1.73 12.22
N TYR A 109 -3.49 0.82 13.13
CA TYR A 109 -4.02 -0.51 12.78
C TYR A 109 -5.43 -0.48 12.17
N GLU A 110 -6.33 0.34 12.68
CA GLU A 110 -7.66 0.51 12.08
C GLU A 110 -7.55 1.20 10.71
N THR A 111 -6.63 2.14 10.56
CA THR A 111 -6.42 2.87 9.31
C THR A 111 -5.89 1.95 8.22
N ILE A 112 -4.85 1.15 8.50
CA ILE A 112 -4.31 0.18 7.53
C ILE A 112 -5.35 -0.89 7.15
N LYS A 113 -6.18 -1.33 8.10
CA LYS A 113 -7.28 -2.28 7.80
C LYS A 113 -8.30 -1.69 6.84
N CYS A 114 -8.65 -0.41 6.98
CA CYS A 114 -9.51 0.26 6.02
C CYS A 114 -8.87 0.28 4.62
N TYR A 115 -7.58 0.63 4.51
CA TYR A 115 -6.90 0.62 3.22
C TYR A 115 -6.91 -0.76 2.55
N ILE A 116 -6.66 -1.82 3.32
CA ILE A 116 -6.75 -3.21 2.84
C ILE A 116 -8.18 -3.56 2.41
N ALA A 117 -9.21 -3.11 3.14
CA ALA A 117 -10.60 -3.38 2.77
C ALA A 117 -11.02 -2.64 1.49
N VAL A 118 -10.46 -1.47 1.22
CA VAL A 118 -10.75 -0.67 0.01
C VAL A 118 -10.00 -1.19 -1.21
N ASN A 119 -8.72 -1.55 -1.06
CA ASN A 119 -7.89 -2.01 -2.17
C ASN A 119 -6.87 -3.05 -1.70
N ASP A 120 -7.36 -4.27 -1.43
CA ASP A 120 -6.56 -5.39 -0.96
C ASP A 120 -5.42 -5.71 -1.93
N LYS A 121 -5.70 -5.72 -3.24
CA LYS A 121 -4.71 -6.02 -4.28
C LYS A 121 -3.51 -5.07 -4.21
N PHE A 122 -3.74 -3.76 -4.19
CA PHE A 122 -2.66 -2.77 -4.08
C PHE A 122 -1.87 -2.95 -2.79
N MET A 123 -2.57 -3.17 -1.67
CA MET A 123 -1.93 -3.35 -0.37
C MET A 123 -1.06 -4.61 -0.33
N TRP A 124 -1.47 -5.72 -0.96
CA TRP A 124 -0.67 -6.93 -1.00
C TRP A 124 0.48 -6.86 -1.99
N ASP A 125 0.25 -6.36 -3.22
CA ASP A 125 1.25 -6.35 -4.29
C ASP A 125 2.44 -5.43 -3.95
N GLU A 126 2.20 -4.26 -3.37
CA GLU A 126 3.24 -3.26 -3.09
C GLU A 126 3.86 -3.38 -1.69
N VAL A 127 3.08 -3.75 -0.67
CA VAL A 127 3.57 -3.82 0.72
C VAL A 127 4.30 -5.13 1.01
N ILE A 128 3.92 -6.27 0.42
CA ILE A 128 4.66 -7.54 0.59
C ILE A 128 6.09 -7.38 0.05
N VAL A 129 6.27 -6.74 -1.11
CA VAL A 129 7.59 -6.53 -1.70
C VAL A 129 8.50 -5.69 -0.78
N LEU A 130 7.93 -4.72 -0.06
CA LEU A 130 8.66 -3.88 0.88
C LEU A 130 8.98 -4.58 2.22
N LEU A 131 8.16 -5.54 2.64
CA LEU A 131 8.33 -6.26 3.91
C LEU A 131 9.07 -7.60 3.78
N GLY A 132 9.30 -8.08 2.56
CA GLY A 132 10.08 -9.29 2.28
C GLY A 132 9.27 -10.57 2.34
#